data_AF-A0A519S1C8-F1
#
_entry.id   AF-A0A519S1C8-F1
#
_cell.length_a   1.000
_cell.length_b   1.000
_cell.length_c   1.000
_cell.angle_alpha   90.00
_cell.angle_beta   90.00
_cell.angle_gamma   90.00
#
_symmetry.space_group_name_H-M   'P 1'
#
loop_
_entity.id
_entity.type
_entity.pdbx_description
1 polymer ?
#
loop_
_entity_poly.entity_id
_entity_poly.type
_entity_poly.pdbx_seq_one_letter_code
_entity_poly.pdbx_strand_id
1 'polypeptide(L)'
;LSFDDFIVGQTYVKERVEKLKRDSVLIGESRNRGKIYGTVRATLSIFDKRVSSSGLLSMVITDLNSNKIIRQQRLPGTFIWQDSWATFKGDERALDRHQLALTKRREVLPPPPAALFVEFTKPIYAQLVDQVNSFYSGY
;
A
#
# COMPACT_ATOMS: atom_id res chain seq x y z
N LEU A 1 -16.70 15.30 -20.01
CA LEU A 1 -15.86 14.72 -18.94
C LEU A 1 -14.77 13.91 -19.61
N SER A 2 -13.53 14.26 -19.36
CA SER A 2 -12.35 13.57 -19.90
C SER A 2 -11.32 13.40 -18.79
N PHE A 3 -10.57 12.30 -18.84
CA PHE A 3 -9.34 12.20 -18.08
C PHE A 3 -8.26 12.96 -18.83
N ASP A 4 -7.63 13.92 -18.15
CA ASP A 4 -6.52 14.69 -18.74
C ASP A 4 -5.23 13.85 -18.70
N ASP A 5 -5.05 13.06 -17.65
CA ASP A 5 -3.94 12.10 -17.50
C ASP A 5 -4.31 11.02 -16.47
N PHE A 6 -3.83 9.79 -16.67
CA PHE A 6 -3.96 8.72 -15.68
C PHE A 6 -2.81 7.71 -15.78
N ILE A 7 -2.39 7.21 -14.62
CA ILE A 7 -1.40 6.14 -14.47
C ILE A 7 -2.07 5.02 -13.69
N VAL A 8 -2.01 3.80 -14.21
CA VAL A 8 -2.53 2.61 -13.51
C VAL A 8 -1.42 1.60 -13.34
N GLY A 9 -1.31 1.06 -12.12
CA GLY A 9 -0.49 -0.12 -11.87
C GLY A 9 1.01 0.14 -11.73
N GLN A 10 1.41 1.38 -11.42
CA GLN A 10 2.82 1.66 -11.18
C GLN A 10 3.29 0.90 -9.95
N THR A 11 4.18 -0.07 -10.15
CA THR A 11 4.62 -1.00 -9.11
C THR A 11 5.98 -0.58 -8.57
N TYR A 12 6.09 -0.52 -7.25
CA TYR A 12 7.32 -0.28 -6.52
C TYR A 12 7.52 -1.40 -5.51
N VAL A 13 8.70 -2.02 -5.52
CA VAL A 13 9.09 -3.04 -4.53
C VAL A 13 10.34 -2.56 -3.83
N LYS A 14 10.32 -2.58 -2.50
CA LYS A 14 11.48 -2.26 -1.66
C LYS A 14 11.83 -3.45 -0.80
N GLU A 15 13.10 -3.84 -0.80
CA GLU A 15 13.65 -4.79 0.15
C GLU A 15 14.38 -4.04 1.28
N ARG A 16 14.17 -4.48 2.52
CA ARG A 16 14.91 -4.05 3.70
C ARG A 16 15.49 -5.27 4.40
N VAL A 17 16.78 -5.27 4.64
CA VAL A 17 17.49 -6.36 5.33
C VAL A 17 17.88 -5.94 6.74
N GLU A 18 17.50 -6.74 7.73
CA GLU A 18 17.78 -6.53 9.15
C GLU A 18 18.59 -7.69 9.73
N LYS A 19 19.67 -7.38 10.45
CA LYS A 19 20.45 -8.37 11.19
C LYS A 19 19.95 -8.42 12.63
N LEU A 20 19.37 -9.55 13.01
CA LEU A 20 18.75 -9.78 14.30
C LEU A 20 19.66 -10.60 15.21
N LYS A 21 19.62 -10.28 16.51
CA LYS A 21 20.26 -11.06 17.56
C LYS A 21 19.35 -11.09 18.79
N ARG A 22 19.35 -12.22 19.49
CA ARG A 22 18.70 -12.35 20.79
C ARG A 22 19.60 -13.12 21.74
N ASP A 23 19.89 -12.48 22.86
CA ASP A 23 20.69 -13.07 23.93
C ASP A 23 19.81 -13.88 24.89
N SER A 24 20.44 -14.71 25.70
CA SER A 24 19.77 -15.52 26.74
C SER A 24 18.70 -16.47 26.20
N VAL A 25 18.94 -17.06 25.02
CA VAL A 25 18.09 -18.10 24.45
C VAL A 25 18.62 -19.46 24.90
N LEU A 26 17.74 -20.35 25.37
CA LEU A 26 18.09 -21.72 25.74
C LEU A 26 18.58 -22.48 24.50
N ILE A 27 19.87 -22.77 24.43
CA ILE A 27 20.51 -23.45 23.27
C ILE A 27 20.80 -24.92 23.53
N GLY A 28 20.68 -25.38 24.78
CA GLY A 28 20.83 -26.79 25.13
C GLY A 28 20.66 -27.05 26.62
N GLU A 29 20.64 -28.33 26.98
CA GLU A 29 20.62 -28.79 28.37
C GLU A 29 21.71 -29.83 28.57
N SER A 30 22.49 -29.70 29.64
CA SER A 30 23.54 -30.66 29.99
C SER A 30 23.23 -31.33 31.33
N ARG A 31 23.38 -32.66 31.40
CA ARG A 31 23.18 -33.44 32.63
C ARG A 31 23.98 -32.93 33.83
N ASN A 32 25.16 -32.32 33.60
CA ASN A 32 26.06 -31.88 34.67
C ASN A 32 26.06 -30.35 34.88
N ARG A 33 25.57 -29.55 33.92
CA ARG A 33 25.63 -28.08 33.99
C ARG A 33 24.27 -27.38 33.92
N GLY A 34 23.18 -28.13 33.79
CA GLY A 34 21.83 -27.57 33.67
C GLY A 34 21.58 -26.90 32.31
N LYS A 35 20.69 -25.89 32.30
CA LYS A 35 20.25 -25.15 31.12
C LYS A 35 21.37 -24.23 30.60
N ILE A 36 21.70 -24.37 29.32
CA ILE A 36 22.74 -23.57 28.64
C ILE A 36 22.07 -22.48 27.81
N TYR A 37 22.37 -21.23 28.12
CA TYR A 37 21.88 -20.05 27.41
C TYR A 37 22.96 -19.49 26.49
N GLY A 38 22.55 -18.99 25.32
CA GLY A 38 23.44 -18.37 24.36
C GLY A 38 22.74 -17.32 23.50
N THR A 39 23.52 -16.74 22.59
CA THR A 39 23.04 -15.75 21.62
C THR A 39 22.69 -16.43 20.32
N VAL A 40 21.47 -16.19 19.83
CA VAL A 40 21.02 -16.63 18.52
C VAL A 40 20.95 -15.45 17.55
N ARG A 41 21.11 -15.72 16.26
CA ARG A 41 21.13 -14.68 15.22
C ARG A 41 20.26 -15.10 14.04
N ALA A 42 19.70 -14.10 13.37
CA ALA A 42 19.00 -14.27 12.10
C ALA A 42 19.22 -13.04 11.21
N THR A 43 19.02 -13.23 9.91
CA THR A 43 18.90 -12.15 8.94
C THR A 43 17.46 -12.16 8.43
N LEU A 44 16.76 -11.05 8.55
CA LEU A 44 15.38 -10.86 8.12
C LEU A 44 15.37 -9.97 6.88
N SER A 45 14.84 -10.46 5.76
CA SER A 45 14.54 -9.67 4.57
C SER A 45 13.04 -9.36 4.54
N ILE A 46 12.69 -8.09 4.60
CA ILE A 46 11.31 -7.57 4.53
C ILE A 46 11.10 -6.97 3.14
N PHE A 47 10.00 -7.35 2.51
CA PHE A 47 9.60 -6.85 1.20
C PHE A 47 8.34 -6.00 1.35
N ASP A 48 8.39 -4.77 0.86
CA ASP A 48 7.26 -3.86 0.79
C ASP A 48 6.93 -3.61 -0.68
N LYS A 49 5.76 -4.09 -1.12
CA LYS A 49 5.24 -3.83 -2.47
C LYS A 49 4.13 -2.79 -2.40
N ARG A 50 4.20 -1.82 -3.31
CA ARG A 50 3.16 -0.81 -3.53
C ARG A 50 2.80 -0.76 -5.00
N VAL A 51 1.51 -0.70 -5.28
CA VAL A 51 0.98 -0.49 -6.62
C VAL A 51 0.09 0.75 -6.59
N SER A 52 0.58 1.84 -7.15
CA SER A 52 -0.11 3.12 -7.19
C SER A 52 -0.86 3.29 -8.51
N SER A 53 -2.07 3.81 -8.41
CA SER A 53 -2.86 4.27 -9.55
C SER A 53 -3.43 5.64 -9.23
N SER A 54 -3.40 6.55 -10.19
CA SER A 54 -3.85 7.92 -10.03
C SER A 54 -4.39 8.46 -11.33
N GLY A 55 -5.39 9.34 -11.26
CA GLY A 55 -5.92 10.02 -12.43
C GLY A 55 -6.46 11.39 -12.09
N LEU A 56 -6.57 12.23 -13.12
CA LEU A 56 -7.10 13.58 -13.04
C LEU A 56 -8.30 13.72 -13.98
N LEU A 57 -9.49 13.89 -13.41
CA LEU A 57 -10.71 14.10 -14.18
C LEU A 57 -10.95 15.60 -14.38
N SER A 58 -11.18 16.02 -15.62
CA SER A 58 -11.56 17.39 -15.97
C SER A 58 -13.08 17.51 -16.12
N MET A 59 -13.67 18.35 -15.28
CA MET A 59 -15.08 18.71 -15.29
C MET A 59 -15.25 20.12 -15.83
N VAL A 60 -16.10 20.29 -16.83
CA VAL A 60 -16.46 21.58 -17.41
C VAL A 60 -17.99 21.68 -17.43
N ILE A 61 -18.51 22.78 -16.88
CA ILE A 61 -19.92 23.16 -16.94
C ILE A 61 -20.01 24.34 -17.90
N THR A 62 -20.86 24.22 -18.92
CA THR A 62 -21.07 25.24 -19.94
C THR A 62 -22.51 25.71 -19.96
N ASP A 63 -22.71 26.98 -20.27
CA ASP A 63 -24.02 27.54 -20.58
C ASP A 63 -24.48 27.03 -21.96
N LEU A 64 -25.67 26.43 -22.02
CA LEU A 64 -26.19 25.82 -23.25
C LEU A 64 -26.48 26.85 -24.36
N ASN A 65 -26.84 28.08 -24.00
CA ASN A 65 -27.26 29.10 -24.95
C ASN A 65 -26.08 29.84 -25.58
N SER A 66 -25.02 30.07 -24.81
CA SER A 66 -23.85 30.86 -25.21
C SER A 66 -22.58 30.03 -25.39
N ASN A 67 -22.60 28.74 -25.06
CA ASN A 67 -21.42 27.86 -24.98
C ASN A 67 -20.29 28.41 -24.08
N LYS A 68 -20.60 29.38 -23.21
CA LYS A 68 -19.61 29.93 -22.28
C LYS A 68 -19.32 28.93 -21.17
N ILE A 69 -18.04 28.78 -20.83
CA ILE A 69 -17.62 27.98 -19.68
C ILE A 69 -18.06 28.72 -18.41
N ILE A 70 -19.00 28.12 -17.68
CA ILE A 70 -19.47 28.61 -16.38
C ILE A 70 -18.50 28.18 -15.29
N ARG A 71 -18.00 26.94 -15.38
CA ARG A 71 -17.10 26.38 -14.39
C ARG A 71 -16.19 25.34 -14.99
N GLN A 72 -14.93 25.32 -14.56
CA GLN A 72 -13.98 24.27 -14.89
C GLN A 72 -13.25 23.85 -13.62
N GLN A 73 -13.17 22.54 -13.38
CA GLN A 73 -12.52 21.97 -12.21
C GLN A 73 -11.81 20.68 -12.56
N ARG A 74 -10.65 20.46 -11.93
CA ARG A 74 -9.90 19.22 -12.02
C ARG A 74 -10.04 18.44 -10.72
N LEU A 75 -10.42 17.17 -10.82
CA LEU A 75 -10.72 16.29 -9.70
C LEU A 75 -9.67 15.16 -9.67
N PRO A 76 -8.70 15.20 -8.74
CA PRO A 76 -7.71 14.15 -8.61
C PRO A 76 -8.30 12.93 -7.87
N GLY A 77 -7.85 11.74 -8.25
CA GLY A 77 -8.12 10.50 -7.55
C GLY A 77 -6.88 9.64 -7.50
N THR A 78 -6.59 9.05 -6.34
CA THR A 78 -5.43 8.17 -6.14
C THR A 78 -5.83 6.95 -5.33
N PHE A 79 -5.30 5.80 -5.71
CA PHE A 79 -5.40 4.56 -4.96
C PHE A 79 -4.03 3.89 -4.88
N ILE A 80 -3.67 3.42 -3.69
CA ILE A 80 -2.42 2.71 -3.45
C ILE A 80 -2.76 1.35 -2.84
N TRP A 81 -2.56 0.30 -3.61
CA TRP A 81 -2.55 -1.05 -3.08
C TRP A 81 -1.17 -1.33 -2.47
N GLN A 82 -1.13 -2.03 -1.34
CA GLN A 82 0.11 -2.34 -0.63
C GLN A 82 0.08 -3.74 -0.05
N ASP A 83 1.24 -4.40 -0.05
CA ASP A 83 1.47 -5.66 0.65
C ASP A 83 2.88 -5.71 1.22
N SER A 84 3.02 -6.41 2.34
CA SER A 84 4.30 -6.61 3.01
C SER A 84 4.43 -8.05 3.49
N TRP A 85 5.56 -8.67 3.19
CA TRP A 85 5.93 -10.01 3.65
C TRP A 85 7.41 -10.06 3.99
N ALA A 86 7.85 -11.14 4.64
CA ALA A 86 9.24 -11.29 5.00
C ALA A 86 9.74 -12.72 4.81
N THR A 87 11.06 -12.86 4.75
CA THR A 87 11.76 -14.13 4.83
C THR A 87 12.91 -13.99 5.82
N PHE A 88 13.33 -15.07 6.46
CA PHE A 88 14.47 -15.01 7.36
C PHE A 88 15.40 -16.20 7.16
N LYS A 89 16.67 -15.99 7.50
CA LYS A 89 17.71 -17.02 7.54
C LYS A 89 18.41 -17.00 8.90
N GLY A 90 18.47 -18.14 9.56
CA GLY A 90 19.06 -18.29 10.89
C GLY A 90 18.04 -18.81 11.88
N ASP A 91 18.20 -18.45 13.15
CA ASP A 91 17.36 -18.96 14.23
C ASP A 91 16.09 -18.11 14.40
N GLU A 92 14.91 -18.74 14.28
CA GLU A 92 13.61 -18.09 14.44
C GLU A 92 13.47 -17.36 15.78
N ARG A 93 14.13 -17.86 16.83
CA ARG A 93 14.06 -17.27 18.17
C ARG A 93 14.73 -15.90 18.26
N ALA A 94 15.53 -15.53 17.25
CA ALA A 94 16.07 -14.18 17.12
C ALA A 94 15.00 -13.14 16.70
N LEU A 95 13.87 -13.58 16.15
CA LEU A 95 12.78 -12.71 15.71
C LEU A 95 11.83 -12.39 16.87
N ASP A 96 11.20 -11.22 16.80
CA ASP A 96 10.03 -10.91 17.63
C ASP A 96 8.73 -11.47 17.03
N ARG A 97 7.61 -11.30 17.76
CA ARG A 97 6.31 -11.82 17.33
C ARG A 97 5.80 -11.18 16.03
N HIS A 98 6.06 -9.89 15.81
CA HIS A 98 5.61 -9.17 14.62
C HIS A 98 6.43 -9.58 13.39
N GLN A 99 7.75 -9.65 13.53
CA GLN A 99 8.66 -10.13 12.49
C GLN A 99 8.32 -11.56 12.10
N LEU A 100 8.07 -12.44 13.07
CA LEU A 100 7.65 -13.81 12.80
C LEU A 100 6.27 -13.89 12.15
N ALA A 101 5.34 -13.00 12.47
CA ALA A 101 4.05 -12.94 11.78
C ALA A 101 4.22 -12.52 10.31
N LEU A 102 5.13 -11.58 10.02
CA LEU A 102 5.45 -11.16 8.65
C LEU A 102 6.08 -12.29 7.81
N THR A 103 6.88 -13.18 8.41
CA THR A 103 7.48 -14.31 7.69
C THR A 103 6.50 -15.44 7.37
N LYS A 104 5.34 -15.44 8.03
CA LYS A 104 4.23 -16.37 7.73
C LYS A 104 3.34 -15.87 6.59
N ARG A 105 3.48 -14.61 6.19
CA ARG A 105 2.78 -14.05 5.03
C ARG A 105 3.50 -14.43 3.75
N ARG A 106 2.73 -14.68 2.70
CA ARG A 106 3.24 -14.80 1.33
C ARG A 106 2.87 -13.55 0.57
N GLU A 107 3.66 -13.24 -0.45
CA GLU A 107 3.37 -12.19 -1.40
C GLU A 107 1.95 -12.37 -1.96
N VAL A 108 1.15 -11.32 -1.86
CA VAL A 108 -0.17 -11.24 -2.48
C VAL A 108 -0.02 -10.54 -3.83
N LEU A 109 -0.69 -11.06 -4.86
CA LEU A 109 -0.71 -10.39 -6.15
C LEU A 109 -1.61 -9.14 -6.08
N PRO A 110 -1.17 -8.01 -6.67
CA PRO A 110 -2.02 -6.83 -6.73
C PRO A 110 -3.29 -7.10 -7.54
N PRO A 111 -4.38 -6.36 -7.29
CA PRO A 111 -5.57 -6.39 -8.13
C PRO A 111 -5.23 -6.09 -9.59
N PRO A 112 -6.03 -6.60 -10.54
CA PRO A 112 -5.83 -6.30 -11.95
C PRO A 112 -6.01 -4.79 -12.23
N PRO A 113 -5.41 -4.24 -13.30
CA PRO A 113 -5.49 -2.81 -13.62
C PRO A 113 -6.92 -2.24 -13.67
N ALA A 114 -7.89 -3.02 -14.18
CA ALA A 114 -9.29 -2.60 -14.21
C ALA A 114 -9.89 -2.38 -12.80
N ALA A 115 -9.54 -3.23 -11.83
CA ALA A 115 -9.98 -3.05 -10.45
C ALA A 115 -9.28 -1.84 -9.80
N LEU A 116 -7.98 -1.65 -10.05
CA LEU A 116 -7.25 -0.47 -9.58
C LEU A 116 -7.83 0.83 -10.15
N PHE A 117 -8.28 0.79 -11.41
CA PHE A 117 -8.98 1.90 -12.05
C PHE A 117 -10.27 2.27 -11.32
N VAL A 118 -11.10 1.27 -11.03
CA VAL A 118 -12.33 1.48 -10.25
C VAL A 118 -12.00 2.07 -8.87
N GLU A 119 -10.97 1.58 -8.19
CA GLU A 119 -10.62 2.08 -6.86
C GLU A 119 -10.19 3.55 -6.86
N PHE A 120 -9.33 4.00 -7.79
CA PHE A 120 -8.92 5.41 -7.81
C PHE A 120 -10.03 6.36 -8.29
N THR A 121 -11.04 5.85 -9.01
CA THR A 121 -12.18 6.66 -9.48
C THR A 121 -13.26 6.88 -8.42
N LYS A 122 -13.35 6.04 -7.39
CA LYS A 122 -14.27 6.25 -6.25
C LYS A 122 -14.20 7.66 -5.64
N PRO A 123 -13.03 8.20 -5.25
CA PRO A 123 -12.94 9.56 -4.71
C PRO A 123 -13.30 10.63 -5.74
N ILE A 124 -13.07 10.38 -7.03
CA ILE A 124 -13.43 11.31 -8.10
C ILE A 124 -14.95 11.40 -8.22
N TYR A 125 -15.65 10.26 -8.17
CA TYR A 125 -17.11 10.21 -8.25
C TYR A 125 -17.76 10.96 -7.08
N ALA A 126 -17.30 10.73 -5.84
CA ALA A 126 -17.80 11.44 -4.66
C ALA A 126 -17.62 12.96 -4.80
N GLN A 127 -16.41 13.40 -5.18
CA GLN A 127 -16.14 14.82 -5.40
C GLN A 127 -17.01 15.41 -6.51
N LEU A 128 -17.22 14.70 -7.61
CA LEU A 128 -18.04 15.18 -8.72
C LEU A 128 -19.51 15.37 -8.30
N VAL A 129 -20.09 14.40 -7.59
CA VAL A 129 -21.46 14.49 -7.09
C VAL A 129 -21.61 15.68 -6.15
N ASP A 130 -20.68 15.87 -5.22
CA ASP A 130 -20.70 17.00 -4.27
C ASP A 130 -20.61 18.35 -5.00
N GLN A 131 -19.72 18.46 -5.99
CA GLN A 131 -19.53 19.71 -6.75
C GLN A 131 -20.73 20.07 -7.62
N VAL A 132 -21.36 19.07 -8.25
CA VAL A 132 -22.56 19.26 -9.06
C VAL A 132 -23.74 19.67 -8.17
N ASN A 133 -23.96 18.94 -7.06
CA ASN A 133 -25.05 19.26 -6.13
C ASN A 133 -24.87 20.65 -5.53
N SER A 134 -23.66 21.00 -5.09
CA SER A 134 -23.36 22.33 -4.56
C SER A 134 -23.61 23.43 -5.59
N PHE A 135 -23.17 23.23 -6.83
CA PHE A 135 -23.38 24.22 -7.90
C PHE A 135 -24.87 24.48 -8.16
N TYR A 136 -25.69 23.43 -8.35
CA TYR A 136 -27.11 23.60 -8.64
C TYR A 136 -27.98 23.93 -7.42
N SER A 137 -27.51 23.68 -6.20
CA SER A 137 -28.24 24.10 -4.99
C SER A 137 -28.18 25.61 -4.73
N GLY A 138 -27.16 26.29 -5.24
CA GLY A 138 -26.95 27.73 -5.08
C GLY A 138 -27.27 28.56 -6.32
N TYR A 139 -27.76 27.91 -7.38
CA TYR A 139 -28.12 28.52 -8.66
C TYR A 139 -29.63 28.45 -8.86
#